data_AF-A0A851C705-F1
#
_entry.id   AF-A0A851C705-F1
#
_cell.length_a   1.000
_cell.length_b   1.000
_cell.length_c   1.000
_cell.angle_alpha   90.00
_cell.angle_beta   90.00
_cell.angle_gamma   90.00
#
_symmetry.space_group_name_H-M   'P 1'
#
loop_
_entity.id
_entity.type
_entity.pdbx_description
1 polymer ?
#
loop_
_entity_poly.entity_id
_entity_poly.type
_entity_poly.pdbx_seq_one_letter_code
_entity_poly.pdbx_strand_id
1 'polypeptide(L)'
;MTIFCSHCHQPLQAEMSCLPRKGKQAPRASRPFRSTKSASKARRDQINAELQALRSLLPISVQEKERLSYLHTMALVCLQLRGAQLFPPGSAPSTGPTLGTELLSLLPGFLLVLSANGKLVYISENVAQVLGLSVVELLAQGDTVFDILNGQACEDVYKKLLLAQEEPGREVTFVSEMCTSKAFRLQHGGNRVVTVCGRFVALHWPPSPSTTAFLALCTPVTQLPTDGEAGSQDDIFQSTHILDMTFIDVTESVTYHLGYRREELVGQSWYSLLHPEDADLAAAQHRAVALGAGPGPAAGTAVLRVLRRDRA
;
A
#
# COMPACT_ATOMS: atom_id res chain seq x y z
N MET A 1 -48.40 78.98 0.92
CA MET A 1 -48.08 77.80 1.76
C MET A 1 -46.58 77.59 1.71
N THR A 2 -45.86 77.88 2.79
CA THR A 2 -44.41 77.69 2.89
C THR A 2 -44.17 76.27 3.40
N ILE A 3 -43.46 75.43 2.63
CA ILE A 3 -43.21 74.03 3.00
C ILE A 3 -41.90 73.98 3.82
N PHE A 4 -41.96 73.39 5.01
CA PHE A 4 -40.83 73.28 5.93
C PHE A 4 -40.22 71.88 5.92
N CYS A 5 -38.90 71.80 6.07
CA CYS A 5 -38.18 70.53 6.16
C CYS A 5 -38.50 69.81 7.49
N SER A 6 -38.87 68.53 7.42
CA SER A 6 -39.25 67.72 8.59
C SER A 6 -38.09 67.29 9.50
N HIS A 7 -36.84 67.56 9.13
CA HIS A 7 -35.66 67.21 9.94
C HIS A 7 -35.06 68.39 10.70
N CYS A 8 -35.20 69.62 10.19
CA CYS A 8 -34.61 70.82 10.79
C CYS A 8 -35.56 72.01 10.92
N HIS A 9 -36.81 71.87 10.46
CA HIS A 9 -37.89 72.86 10.56
C HIS A 9 -37.60 74.24 9.94
N GLN A 10 -36.71 74.31 8.93
CA GLN A 10 -36.45 75.53 8.15
C GLN A 10 -37.27 75.56 6.84
N PRO A 11 -37.66 76.74 6.32
CA PRO A 11 -38.44 76.86 5.09
C PRO A 11 -37.58 76.52 3.87
N LEU A 12 -38.06 75.61 3.02
CA LEU A 12 -37.33 75.15 1.84
C LEU A 12 -37.46 76.17 0.69
N GLN A 13 -36.34 76.76 0.25
CA GLN A 13 -36.28 77.54 -1.01
C GLN A 13 -35.86 76.61 -2.17
N ALA A 14 -36.37 76.90 -3.36
CA ALA A 14 -36.57 75.96 -4.47
C ALA A 14 -35.30 75.30 -5.09
N GLU A 15 -34.11 75.66 -4.68
CA GLU A 15 -32.88 74.95 -5.07
C GLU A 15 -31.92 74.96 -3.89
N MET A 16 -31.82 73.84 -3.16
CA MET A 16 -30.65 73.43 -2.38
C MET A 16 -30.97 72.15 -1.60
N SER A 17 -30.25 71.07 -1.91
CA SER A 17 -30.33 69.81 -1.18
C SER A 17 -29.74 69.94 0.23
N CYS A 18 -30.51 69.55 1.25
CA CYS A 18 -30.05 69.47 2.63
C CYS A 18 -29.10 68.27 2.80
N LEU A 19 -27.82 68.41 2.45
CA LEU A 19 -26.79 67.49 2.90
C LEU A 19 -26.24 67.95 4.26
N PRO A 20 -26.08 67.04 5.25
CA PRO A 20 -25.55 67.41 6.55
C PRO A 20 -24.09 67.86 6.41
N ARG A 21 -23.82 69.09 6.85
CA ARG A 21 -22.49 69.68 6.96
C ARG A 21 -21.69 68.83 7.96
N LYS A 22 -20.77 67.99 7.46
CA LYS A 22 -19.82 67.24 8.31
C LYS A 22 -19.06 68.23 9.19
N GLY A 23 -19.37 68.26 10.48
CA GLY A 23 -18.53 68.90 11.48
C GLY A 23 -17.12 68.32 11.41
N LYS A 24 -16.12 69.18 11.65
CA LYS A 24 -14.71 68.80 11.76
C LYS A 24 -14.57 67.72 12.86
N GLN A 25 -14.67 66.45 12.48
CA GLN A 25 -14.17 65.36 13.28
C GLN A 25 -12.65 65.45 13.22
N ALA A 26 -12.02 65.54 14.39
CA ALA A 26 -10.61 65.20 14.56
C ALA A 26 -10.32 63.90 13.78
N PRO A 27 -9.14 63.74 13.16
CA PRO A 27 -8.85 62.54 12.39
C PRO A 27 -9.05 61.35 13.30
N ARG A 28 -10.12 60.57 13.05
CA ARG A 28 -10.22 59.22 13.58
C ARG A 28 -8.95 58.55 13.10
N ALA A 29 -8.04 58.24 14.01
CA ALA A 29 -6.94 57.34 13.73
C ALA A 29 -7.54 56.16 12.98
N SER A 30 -7.12 55.97 11.74
CA SER A 30 -7.45 54.79 10.98
C SER A 30 -7.16 53.62 11.91
N ARG A 31 -8.16 52.75 12.15
CA ARG A 31 -7.87 51.48 12.82
C ARG A 31 -6.65 50.92 12.08
N PRO A 32 -5.50 50.74 12.75
CA PRO A 32 -4.31 50.29 12.05
C PRO A 32 -4.72 49.01 11.36
N PHE A 33 -4.41 48.89 10.07
CA PHE A 33 -4.54 47.66 9.33
C PHE A 33 -3.80 46.61 10.16
N ARG A 34 -4.54 45.83 10.96
CA ARG A 34 -3.93 44.99 12.00
C ARG A 34 -3.13 43.96 11.23
N SER A 35 -1.82 44.11 11.25
CA SER A 35 -0.92 43.31 10.42
C SER A 35 -1.16 41.84 10.76
N THR A 36 -1.87 41.14 9.89
CA THR A 36 -2.15 39.70 10.02
C THR A 36 -0.87 38.87 9.86
N LYS A 37 0.24 39.52 9.48
CA LYS A 37 1.56 38.91 9.29
C LYS A 37 2.12 38.33 10.58
N SER A 38 2.02 39.03 11.71
CA SER A 38 2.53 38.53 13.00
C SER A 38 1.70 37.37 13.53
N ALA A 39 0.37 37.44 13.41
CA ALA A 39 -0.53 36.36 13.79
C ALA A 39 -0.38 35.12 12.90
N SER A 40 -0.22 35.30 11.58
CA SER A 40 0.05 34.22 10.63
C SER A 40 1.42 33.58 10.85
N LYS A 41 2.44 34.38 11.19
CA LYS A 41 3.75 33.85 11.59
C LYS A 41 3.66 33.04 12.87
N ALA A 42 3.04 33.56 13.93
CA ALA A 42 2.86 32.83 15.19
C ALA A 42 2.13 31.49 14.98
N ARG A 43 1.09 31.46 14.13
CA ARG A 43 0.40 30.22 13.78
C ARG A 43 1.30 29.21 13.07
N ARG A 44 2.10 29.66 12.10
CA ARG A 44 3.06 28.79 11.38
C ARG A 44 4.14 28.26 12.32
N ASP A 45 4.65 29.11 13.20
CA ASP A 45 5.66 28.74 14.19
C ASP A 45 5.08 27.70 15.17
N GLN A 46 3.82 27.84 15.60
CA GLN A 46 3.12 26.82 16.39
C GLN A 46 2.98 25.48 15.63
N ILE A 47 2.51 25.50 14.38
CA ILE A 47 2.38 24.27 13.57
C ILE A 47 3.72 23.56 13.43
N ASN A 48 4.79 24.31 13.18
CA ASN A 48 6.13 23.75 13.08
C ASN A 48 6.60 23.15 14.42
N ALA A 49 6.29 23.79 15.55
CA ALA A 49 6.61 23.25 16.87
C ALA A 49 5.90 21.92 17.14
N GLU A 50 4.60 21.84 16.85
CA GLU A 50 3.82 20.60 16.99
C GLU A 50 4.33 19.49 16.05
N LEU A 51 4.68 19.82 14.80
CA LEU A 51 5.26 18.85 13.86
C LEU A 51 6.60 18.29 14.36
N GLN A 52 7.44 19.13 14.98
CA GLN A 52 8.69 18.68 15.58
C GLN A 52 8.46 17.81 16.81
N ALA A 53 7.46 18.14 17.64
CA ALA A 53 7.05 17.29 18.76
C ALA A 53 6.53 15.92 18.28
N LEU A 54 5.70 15.88 17.24
CA LEU A 54 5.24 14.61 16.65
C LEU A 54 6.40 13.79 16.08
N ARG A 55 7.35 14.44 15.37
CA ARG A 55 8.53 13.78 14.82
C ARG A 55 9.41 13.15 15.89
N SER A 56 9.60 13.82 17.03
CA SER A 56 10.44 13.30 18.11
C SER A 56 9.87 12.02 18.74
N LEU A 57 8.54 11.86 18.72
CA LEU A 57 7.81 10.70 19.24
C LEU A 57 7.81 9.48 18.31
N LEU A 58 8.18 9.61 17.04
CA LEU A 58 8.18 8.49 16.11
C LEU A 58 9.20 7.40 16.52
N PRO A 59 8.86 6.10 16.42
CA PRO A 59 9.73 4.99 16.80
C PRO A 59 10.76 4.65 15.72
N ILE A 60 11.57 5.63 15.31
CA ILE A 60 12.62 5.50 14.28
C ILE A 60 13.91 6.16 14.77
N SER A 61 15.03 5.90 14.09
CA SER A 61 16.34 6.44 14.49
C SER A 61 16.39 7.98 14.39
N VAL A 62 17.27 8.59 15.17
CA VAL A 62 17.47 10.06 15.14
C VAL A 62 17.89 10.54 13.75
N GLN A 63 18.76 9.79 13.08
CA GLN A 63 19.23 10.11 11.72
C GLN A 63 18.08 10.11 10.70
N GLU A 64 17.14 9.17 10.81
CA GLU A 64 15.97 9.14 9.92
C GLU A 64 15.04 10.33 10.21
N LYS A 65 14.81 10.67 11.48
CA LYS A 65 13.98 11.82 11.88
C LYS A 65 14.45 13.11 11.23
N GLU A 66 15.76 13.35 11.19
CA GLU A 66 16.34 14.57 10.60
C GLU A 66 16.06 14.69 9.09
N ARG A 67 15.99 13.56 8.39
CA ARG A 67 15.80 13.50 6.93
C ARG A 67 14.34 13.58 6.50
N LEU A 68 13.38 13.45 7.43
CA LEU A 68 11.97 13.48 7.09
C LEU A 68 11.55 14.88 6.59
N SER A 69 10.64 14.92 5.63
CA SER A 69 9.86 16.12 5.31
C SER A 69 8.66 16.23 6.26
N TYR A 70 7.95 17.36 6.26
CA TYR A 70 6.69 17.49 7.02
C TYR A 70 5.64 16.51 6.54
N LEU A 71 5.56 16.26 5.23
CA LEU A 71 4.65 15.29 4.66
C LEU A 71 4.97 13.87 5.15
N HIS A 72 6.24 13.48 5.12
CA HIS A 72 6.68 12.16 5.60
C HIS A 72 6.42 11.97 7.09
N THR A 73 6.62 13.04 7.89
CA THR A 73 6.31 13.01 9.33
C THR A 73 4.83 12.74 9.54
N MET A 74 3.95 13.45 8.83
CA MET A 74 2.51 13.24 8.92
C MET A 74 2.10 11.86 8.45
N ALA A 75 2.68 11.35 7.35
CA ALA A 75 2.35 10.03 6.83
C ALA A 75 2.68 8.91 7.83
N LEU A 76 3.86 8.97 8.48
CA LEU A 76 4.25 8.04 9.53
C LEU A 76 3.36 8.16 10.77
N VAL A 77 3.05 9.38 11.21
CA VAL A 77 2.13 9.60 12.34
C VAL A 77 0.75 8.99 12.04
N CYS A 78 0.21 9.23 10.84
CA CYS A 78 -1.06 8.64 10.42
C CYS A 78 -1.00 7.11 10.34
N LEU A 79 0.12 6.52 9.91
CA LEU A 79 0.31 5.07 9.93
C LEU A 79 0.31 4.53 11.37
N GLN A 80 1.08 5.15 12.27
CA GLN A 80 1.18 4.74 13.68
C GLN A 80 -0.17 4.86 14.39
N LEU A 81 -0.93 5.94 14.16
CA LEU A 81 -2.27 6.10 14.72
C LEU A 81 -3.25 5.04 14.21
N ARG A 82 -3.23 4.72 12.91
CA ARG A 82 -4.04 3.63 12.34
C ARG A 82 -3.66 2.27 12.95
N GLY A 83 -2.37 2.01 13.09
CA GLY A 83 -1.85 0.81 13.75
C GLY A 83 -2.34 0.69 15.19
N ALA A 84 -2.17 1.74 16.00
CA ALA A 84 -2.58 1.77 17.40
C ALA A 84 -4.10 1.67 17.60
N GLN A 85 -4.91 2.14 16.64
CA GLN A 85 -6.37 1.99 16.66
C GLN A 85 -6.80 0.53 16.49
N LEU A 86 -6.10 -0.22 15.65
CA LEU A 86 -6.42 -1.63 15.36
C LEU A 86 -5.72 -2.60 16.32
N PHE A 87 -4.54 -2.23 16.83
CA PHE A 87 -3.72 -3.02 17.74
C PHE A 87 -3.31 -2.16 18.95
N PRO A 88 -4.18 -2.01 19.96
CA PRO A 88 -3.90 -1.16 21.11
C PRO A 88 -2.76 -1.74 21.97
N PRO A 89 -1.94 -0.87 22.59
CA PRO A 89 -0.87 -1.31 23.48
C PRO A 89 -1.46 -2.10 24.66
N GLY A 90 -1.02 -3.35 24.83
CA GLY A 90 -1.46 -4.25 25.91
C GLY A 90 -2.25 -5.49 25.45
N SER A 91 -2.62 -5.60 24.17
CA SER A 91 -3.33 -6.78 23.64
C SER A 91 -2.41 -7.97 23.26
N ALA A 92 -1.10 -7.81 23.33
CA ALA A 92 -0.11 -8.83 22.97
C ALA A 92 0.91 -9.06 24.09
N PRO A 93 1.44 -10.29 24.26
CA PRO A 93 2.51 -10.56 25.20
C PRO A 93 3.75 -9.75 24.81
N SER A 94 4.41 -9.15 25.80
CA SER A 94 5.64 -8.37 25.62
C SER A 94 6.77 -9.29 25.15
N THR A 95 6.95 -9.41 23.84
CA THR A 95 8.21 -9.87 23.25
C THR A 95 9.14 -8.67 23.11
N GLY A 96 10.38 -8.80 23.59
CA GLY A 96 11.36 -7.72 23.57
C GLY A 96 11.66 -7.23 22.13
N PRO A 97 12.04 -5.95 21.96
CA PRO A 97 12.23 -5.34 20.65
C PRO A 97 13.32 -6.01 19.79
N THR A 98 14.31 -6.66 20.41
CA THR A 98 15.41 -7.36 19.73
C THR A 98 14.95 -8.62 18.99
N LEU A 99 13.94 -9.33 19.51
CA LEU A 99 13.39 -10.51 18.86
C LEU A 99 12.68 -10.15 17.54
N GLY A 100 12.11 -8.94 17.46
CA GLY A 100 11.36 -8.47 16.30
C GLY A 100 12.25 -8.27 15.07
N THR A 101 13.40 -7.61 15.22
CA THR A 101 14.31 -7.34 14.09
C THR A 101 14.98 -8.60 13.56
N GLU A 102 15.41 -9.50 14.44
CA GLU A 102 15.97 -10.79 14.02
C GLU A 102 14.91 -11.64 13.32
N LEU A 103 13.70 -11.72 13.86
CA LEU A 103 12.58 -12.43 13.23
C LEU A 103 12.28 -11.89 11.83
N LEU A 104 12.23 -10.56 11.66
CA LEU A 104 12.00 -9.95 10.35
C LEU A 104 13.11 -10.28 9.35
N SER A 105 14.37 -10.41 9.79
CA SER A 105 15.47 -10.81 8.91
C SER A 105 15.41 -12.27 8.47
N LEU A 106 14.70 -13.12 9.22
CA LEU A 106 14.52 -14.55 8.92
C LEU A 106 13.26 -14.84 8.09
N LEU A 107 12.35 -13.88 7.95
CA LEU A 107 11.16 -14.07 7.12
C LEU A 107 11.55 -14.14 5.64
N PRO A 108 10.93 -15.03 4.83
CA PRO A 108 11.19 -15.13 3.39
C PRO A 108 10.64 -13.93 2.60
N GLY A 109 10.09 -12.93 3.28
CA GLY A 109 9.39 -11.79 2.70
C GLY A 109 9.07 -10.75 3.77
N PHE A 110 8.13 -9.86 3.49
CA PHE A 110 7.73 -8.80 4.42
C PHE A 110 6.27 -8.95 4.86
N LEU A 111 5.94 -8.41 6.02
CA LEU A 111 4.57 -8.38 6.55
C LEU A 111 3.84 -7.15 6.03
N LEU A 112 2.58 -7.34 5.66
CA LEU A 112 1.68 -6.30 5.21
C LEU A 112 0.37 -6.39 5.99
N VAL A 113 -0.08 -5.27 6.55
CA VAL A 113 -1.39 -5.18 7.20
C VAL A 113 -2.20 -4.06 6.58
N LEU A 114 -3.40 -4.39 6.14
CA LEU A 114 -4.35 -3.44 5.57
C LEU A 114 -5.61 -3.40 6.43
N SER A 115 -6.25 -2.24 6.47
CA SER A 115 -7.62 -2.14 6.98
C SER A 115 -8.63 -2.63 5.93
N ALA A 116 -9.89 -2.82 6.33
CA ALA A 116 -10.97 -3.28 5.46
C ALA A 116 -11.15 -2.47 4.15
N ASN A 117 -10.75 -1.19 4.11
CA ASN A 117 -10.83 -0.36 2.91
C ASN A 117 -9.53 -0.34 2.07
N GLY A 118 -8.59 -1.25 2.35
CA GLY A 118 -7.32 -1.34 1.62
C GLY A 118 -6.26 -0.31 2.03
N LYS A 119 -6.51 0.52 3.05
CA LYS A 119 -5.50 1.43 3.59
C LYS A 119 -4.43 0.69 4.38
N LEU A 120 -3.18 1.12 4.22
CA LEU A 120 -2.03 0.57 4.90
C LEU A 120 -2.10 0.85 6.41
N VAL A 121 -1.92 -0.18 7.22
CA VAL A 121 -1.92 -0.10 8.69
C VAL A 121 -0.53 -0.38 9.23
N TYR A 122 0.14 -1.36 8.65
CA TYR A 122 1.51 -1.72 8.99
C TYR A 122 2.22 -2.33 7.78
N ILE A 123 3.52 -2.08 7.68
CA ILE A 123 4.42 -2.77 6.78
C ILE A 123 5.76 -2.94 7.50
N SER A 124 6.36 -4.12 7.41
CA SER A 124 7.63 -4.37 8.09
C SER A 124 8.81 -3.72 7.37
N GLU A 125 9.84 -3.36 8.12
CA GLU A 125 11.01 -2.61 7.63
C GLU A 125 11.81 -3.37 6.56
N ASN A 126 11.81 -4.71 6.61
CA ASN A 126 12.47 -5.56 5.62
C ASN A 126 11.85 -5.47 4.21
N VAL A 127 10.73 -4.75 4.02
CA VAL A 127 10.22 -4.41 2.67
C VAL A 127 11.27 -3.73 1.79
N ALA A 128 12.18 -2.96 2.39
CA ALA A 128 13.26 -2.29 1.66
C ALA A 128 14.20 -3.30 0.97
N GLN A 129 14.35 -4.51 1.50
CA GLN A 129 15.18 -5.56 0.91
C GLN A 129 14.50 -6.17 -0.33
N VAL A 130 13.16 -6.18 -0.35
CA VAL A 130 12.36 -6.80 -1.41
C VAL A 130 12.04 -5.81 -2.53
N LEU A 131 11.61 -4.59 -2.20
CA LEU A 131 11.16 -3.57 -3.17
C LEU A 131 12.18 -2.45 -3.40
N GLY A 132 13.22 -2.36 -2.57
CA GLY A 132 14.20 -1.27 -2.60
C GLY A 132 13.63 0.08 -2.15
N LEU A 133 12.47 0.09 -1.50
CA LEU A 133 11.77 1.28 -0.99
C LEU A 133 11.65 1.18 0.53
N SER A 134 12.01 2.26 1.22
CA SER A 134 11.73 2.38 2.65
C SER A 134 10.23 2.55 2.92
N VAL A 135 9.79 2.25 4.14
CA VAL A 135 8.41 2.49 4.59
C VAL A 135 7.98 3.94 4.35
N VAL A 136 8.90 4.88 4.59
CA VAL A 136 8.66 6.32 4.39
C VAL A 136 8.39 6.65 2.92
N GLU A 137 9.18 6.08 2.01
CA GLU A 137 9.03 6.30 0.56
C GLU A 137 7.76 5.66 0.02
N LEU A 138 7.37 4.49 0.53
CA LEU A 138 6.10 3.85 0.18
C LEU A 138 4.92 4.72 0.62
N LEU A 139 4.94 5.21 1.86
CA LEU A 139 3.91 6.11 2.38
C LEU A 139 3.85 7.48 1.67
N ALA A 140 4.95 7.90 1.04
CA ALA A 140 4.98 9.12 0.25
C ALA A 140 4.23 8.98 -1.09
N GLN A 141 4.09 7.75 -1.61
CA GLN A 141 3.34 7.47 -2.84
C GLN A 141 1.83 7.50 -2.57
N GLY A 142 1.41 6.95 -1.43
CA GLY A 142 0.03 7.03 -0.95
C GLY A 142 -0.18 6.17 0.30
N ASP A 143 -1.42 6.13 0.78
CA ASP A 143 -1.79 5.44 2.01
C ASP A 143 -2.59 4.15 1.80
N THR A 144 -2.75 3.72 0.54
CA THR A 144 -3.45 2.50 0.13
C THR A 144 -2.51 1.46 -0.44
N VAL A 145 -2.92 0.19 -0.42
CA VAL A 145 -2.14 -0.88 -1.06
C VAL A 145 -1.97 -0.64 -2.56
N PHE A 146 -2.95 -0.02 -3.22
CA PHE A 146 -2.95 0.22 -4.67
C PHE A 146 -1.85 1.18 -5.12
N ASP A 147 -1.36 2.04 -4.21
CA ASP A 147 -0.22 2.93 -4.48
C ASP A 147 1.11 2.15 -4.58
N ILE A 148 1.16 0.96 -3.97
CA ILE A 148 2.34 0.07 -3.98
C ILE A 148 2.30 -0.88 -5.19
N LEU A 149 1.11 -1.17 -5.73
CA LEU A 149 0.94 -2.11 -6.83
C LEU A 149 1.29 -1.48 -8.18
N ASN A 150 1.64 -2.31 -9.16
CA ASN A 150 1.58 -1.86 -10.56
C ASN A 150 0.11 -1.68 -10.98
N GLY A 151 -0.19 -0.63 -11.74
CA GLY A 151 -1.57 -0.26 -12.08
C GLY A 151 -2.40 -1.38 -12.73
N GLN A 152 -1.75 -2.29 -13.48
CA GLN A 152 -2.42 -3.42 -14.11
C GLN A 152 -2.92 -4.47 -13.10
N ALA A 153 -2.31 -4.55 -11.91
CA ALA A 153 -2.64 -5.52 -10.88
C ALA A 153 -3.76 -5.04 -9.93
N CYS A 154 -4.11 -3.75 -9.95
CA CYS A 154 -5.02 -3.15 -8.97
C CYS A 154 -6.42 -3.77 -8.97
N GLU A 155 -7.03 -3.95 -10.15
CA GLU A 155 -8.40 -4.48 -10.28
C GLU A 155 -8.51 -5.93 -9.78
N ASP A 156 -7.53 -6.78 -10.12
CA ASP A 156 -7.52 -8.17 -9.70
C ASP A 156 -7.30 -8.31 -8.20
N VAL A 157 -6.38 -7.50 -7.63
CA VAL A 157 -6.15 -7.49 -6.19
C VAL A 157 -7.37 -6.96 -5.43
N TYR A 158 -8.03 -5.92 -5.94
CA TYR A 158 -9.26 -5.39 -5.34
C TYR A 158 -10.34 -6.47 -5.20
N LYS A 159 -10.61 -7.21 -6.28
CA LYS A 159 -11.60 -8.30 -6.27
C LYS A 159 -11.22 -9.40 -5.28
N LYS A 160 -9.94 -9.78 -5.23
CA LYS A 160 -9.46 -10.83 -4.31
C LYS A 160 -9.58 -10.41 -2.85
N LEU A 161 -9.26 -9.15 -2.54
CA LEU A 161 -9.44 -8.61 -1.18
C LEU A 161 -10.93 -8.54 -0.81
N LEU A 162 -11.80 -8.16 -1.75
CA LEU A 162 -13.24 -8.12 -1.50
C LEU A 162 -13.80 -9.52 -1.18
N LEU A 163 -13.45 -10.52 -1.98
CA LEU A 163 -13.84 -11.92 -1.73
C LEU A 163 -13.29 -12.44 -0.39
N ALA A 164 -12.03 -12.10 -0.07
CA ALA A 164 -11.43 -12.47 1.21
C ALA A 164 -12.12 -11.82 2.42
N GLN A 165 -12.74 -10.65 2.22
CA GLN A 165 -13.48 -9.94 3.25
C GLN A 165 -14.86 -10.56 3.51
N GLU A 166 -15.48 -11.18 2.49
CA GLU A 166 -16.76 -11.89 2.62
C GLU A 166 -16.62 -13.18 3.45
N GLU A 167 -15.43 -13.79 3.48
CA GLU A 167 -15.12 -14.98 4.28
C GLU A 167 -13.97 -14.71 5.29
N PRO A 168 -14.21 -13.92 6.36
CA PRO A 168 -13.18 -13.65 7.37
C PRO A 168 -12.60 -14.94 7.97
N GLY A 169 -11.27 -14.98 8.11
CA GLY A 169 -10.53 -16.13 8.61
C GLY A 169 -10.05 -17.09 7.52
N ARG A 170 -10.64 -17.07 6.32
CA ARG A 170 -10.16 -17.85 5.18
C ARG A 170 -8.84 -17.25 4.67
N GLU A 171 -7.85 -18.12 4.48
CA GLU A 171 -6.59 -17.76 3.85
C GLU A 171 -6.77 -17.61 2.35
N VAL A 172 -6.26 -16.50 1.82
CA VAL A 172 -6.24 -16.19 0.39
C VAL A 172 -4.81 -15.97 -0.05
N THR A 173 -4.48 -16.51 -1.22
CA THR A 173 -3.15 -16.41 -1.81
C THR A 173 -3.27 -15.88 -3.23
N PHE A 174 -2.48 -14.87 -3.56
CA PHE A 174 -2.43 -14.32 -4.90
C PHE A 174 -1.09 -13.73 -5.25
N VAL A 175 -0.81 -13.62 -6.54
CA VAL A 175 0.35 -12.91 -7.06
C VAL A 175 -0.04 -11.49 -7.39
N SER A 176 0.84 -10.54 -7.05
CA SER A 176 0.75 -9.17 -7.52
C SER A 176 2.13 -8.64 -7.89
N GLU A 177 2.17 -7.79 -8.91
CA GLU A 177 3.36 -7.02 -9.22
C GLU A 177 3.35 -5.73 -8.38
N MET A 178 4.46 -5.48 -7.67
CA MET A 178 4.66 -4.32 -6.80
C MET A 178 5.75 -3.41 -7.34
N CYS A 179 5.51 -2.11 -7.25
CA CYS A 179 6.43 -1.06 -7.67
C CYS A 179 7.71 -1.10 -6.84
N THR A 180 8.85 -1.02 -7.52
CA THR A 180 10.18 -0.99 -6.89
C THR A 180 10.84 0.38 -7.07
N SER A 181 11.86 0.67 -6.26
CA SER A 181 12.59 1.93 -6.40
C SER A 181 13.35 2.00 -7.71
N LYS A 182 13.63 3.22 -8.19
CA LYS A 182 14.41 3.43 -9.41
C LYS A 182 15.78 2.74 -9.34
N ALA A 183 16.47 2.86 -8.20
CA ALA A 183 17.77 2.22 -7.98
C ALA A 183 17.65 0.68 -8.04
N PHE A 184 16.59 0.13 -7.43
CA PHE A 184 16.35 -1.31 -7.45
C PHE A 184 16.08 -1.83 -8.86
N ARG A 185 15.28 -1.11 -9.67
CA ARG A 185 15.00 -1.46 -11.08
C ARG A 185 16.24 -1.49 -11.94
N LEU A 186 17.19 -0.60 -11.69
CA LEU A 186 18.46 -0.56 -12.41
C LEU A 186 19.34 -1.77 -12.09
N GLN A 187 19.24 -2.32 -10.87
CA GLN A 187 20.05 -3.44 -10.42
C GLN A 187 19.41 -4.80 -10.73
N HIS A 188 18.08 -4.91 -10.58
CA HIS A 188 17.38 -6.20 -10.57
C HIS A 188 16.34 -6.37 -11.68
N GLY A 189 16.15 -5.35 -12.53
CA GLY A 189 15.21 -5.42 -13.65
C GLY A 189 13.75 -5.26 -13.22
N GLY A 190 13.24 -4.02 -13.30
CA GLY A 190 11.80 -3.77 -13.22
C GLY A 190 11.15 -3.98 -11.85
N ASN A 191 9.81 -4.02 -11.88
CA ASN A 191 8.99 -4.22 -10.69
C ASN A 191 9.11 -5.66 -10.19
N ARG A 192 8.74 -5.91 -8.93
CA ARG A 192 8.86 -7.23 -8.31
C ARG A 192 7.52 -7.93 -8.27
N VAL A 193 7.53 -9.18 -8.69
CA VAL A 193 6.38 -10.08 -8.53
C VAL A 193 6.42 -10.67 -7.12
N VAL A 194 5.33 -10.52 -6.38
CA VAL A 194 5.22 -10.89 -4.97
C VAL A 194 3.98 -11.75 -4.77
N THR A 195 4.15 -12.88 -4.09
CA THR A 195 3.03 -13.68 -3.59
C THR A 195 2.55 -13.10 -2.27
N VAL A 196 1.28 -12.73 -2.21
CA VAL A 196 0.60 -12.25 -1.02
C VAL A 196 -0.24 -13.41 -0.48
N CYS A 197 0.12 -13.92 0.68
CA CYS A 197 -0.65 -14.92 1.42
C CYS A 197 -1.16 -14.27 2.69
N GLY A 198 -2.48 -14.24 2.89
CA GLY A 198 -3.05 -13.56 4.04
C GLY A 198 -4.51 -13.87 4.27
N ARG A 199 -5.08 -13.26 5.31
CA ARG A 199 -6.50 -13.42 5.66
C ARG A 199 -7.03 -12.18 6.36
N PHE A 200 -8.34 -11.97 6.23
CA PHE A 200 -9.03 -11.02 7.09
C PHE A 200 -9.22 -11.61 8.48
N VAL A 201 -8.84 -10.85 9.50
CA VAL A 201 -9.05 -11.20 10.89
C VAL A 201 -10.04 -10.20 11.49
N ALA A 202 -11.08 -10.72 12.13
CA ALA A 202 -11.97 -9.91 12.95
C ALA A 202 -11.21 -9.45 14.20
N LEU A 203 -11.09 -8.14 14.37
CA LEU A 203 -10.46 -7.56 15.53
C LEU A 203 -11.54 -7.39 16.59
N HIS A 204 -11.26 -7.88 17.80
CA HIS A 204 -12.15 -7.76 18.95
C HIS A 204 -12.15 -6.33 19.54
N TRP A 205 -11.30 -5.45 18.98
CA TRP A 205 -11.13 -4.07 19.37
C TRP A 205 -10.85 -3.23 18.11
N PRO A 206 -11.44 -2.03 17.92
CA PRO A 206 -12.38 -1.28 18.78
C PRO A 206 -13.75 -1.97 18.95
N PRO A 207 -14.66 -1.49 19.84
CA PRO A 207 -15.98 -2.11 20.11
C PRO A 207 -16.98 -1.92 18.96
N SER A 208 -16.56 -2.21 17.72
CA SER A 208 -17.42 -2.25 16.55
C SER A 208 -17.43 -3.68 16.01
N PRO A 209 -18.61 -4.29 15.77
CA PRO A 209 -18.74 -5.69 15.36
C PRO A 209 -18.25 -5.97 13.92
N SER A 210 -17.58 -5.01 13.27
CA SER A 210 -17.22 -5.08 11.85
C SER A 210 -15.79 -4.62 11.56
N THR A 211 -14.95 -4.40 12.57
CA THR A 211 -13.56 -4.01 12.31
C THR A 211 -12.72 -5.24 11.94
N THR A 212 -12.41 -5.36 10.65
CA THR A 212 -11.51 -6.38 10.13
C THR A 212 -10.22 -5.74 9.60
N ALA A 213 -9.13 -6.50 9.69
CA ALA A 213 -7.86 -6.15 9.05
C ALA A 213 -7.36 -7.35 8.24
N PHE A 214 -6.78 -7.08 7.08
CA PHE A 214 -6.10 -8.07 6.27
C PHE A 214 -4.65 -8.17 6.74
N LEU A 215 -4.24 -9.34 7.22
CA LEU A 215 -2.87 -9.63 7.62
C LEU A 215 -2.25 -10.56 6.59
N ALA A 216 -1.11 -10.19 6.02
CA ALA A 216 -0.46 -10.96 4.99
C ALA A 216 1.06 -11.03 5.12
N LEU A 217 1.62 -12.16 4.65
CA LEU A 217 3.02 -12.34 4.32
C LEU A 217 3.20 -12.18 2.81
N CYS A 218 4.07 -11.26 2.43
CA CYS A 218 4.39 -10.91 1.05
C CYS A 218 5.78 -11.47 0.70
N THR A 219 5.83 -12.55 -0.06
CA THR A 219 7.05 -13.27 -0.41
C THR A 219 7.42 -12.99 -1.88
N PRO A 220 8.61 -12.46 -2.19
CA PRO A 220 9.04 -12.28 -3.57
C PRO A 220 9.04 -13.63 -4.30
N VAL A 221 8.52 -13.63 -5.54
CA VAL A 221 8.62 -14.79 -6.40
C VAL A 221 10.03 -14.81 -6.97
N THR A 222 10.79 -15.86 -6.69
CA THR A 222 12.13 -16.06 -7.24
C THR A 222 12.02 -16.08 -8.77
N GLN A 223 12.57 -15.06 -9.41
CA GLN A 223 12.69 -15.04 -10.86
C GLN A 223 13.80 -16.00 -11.25
N LEU A 224 13.55 -16.81 -12.27
CA LEU A 224 14.54 -17.72 -12.83
C LEU A 224 15.77 -16.89 -13.26
N PRO A 225 16.99 -17.21 -12.80
CA PRO A 225 18.17 -16.49 -13.23
C PRO A 225 18.28 -16.65 -14.75
N THR A 226 18.29 -15.53 -15.46
CA THR A 226 18.32 -15.53 -16.93
C THR A 226 19.69 -15.96 -17.47
N ASP A 227 20.74 -15.97 -16.63
CA ASP A 227 22.05 -16.55 -16.96
C ASP A 227 22.88 -16.83 -15.69
N GLY A 228 23.45 -18.03 -15.60
CA GLY A 228 24.72 -18.33 -14.91
C GLY A 228 24.85 -18.27 -13.39
N GLU A 229 23.92 -17.67 -12.64
CA GLU A 229 24.04 -17.59 -11.17
C GLU A 229 23.55 -18.89 -10.51
N ALA A 230 24.50 -19.69 -10.03
CA ALA A 230 24.30 -20.96 -9.33
C ALA A 230 23.72 -20.75 -7.92
N GLY A 231 22.46 -20.30 -7.84
CA GLY A 231 21.65 -20.53 -6.65
C GLY A 231 21.32 -22.02 -6.53
N SER A 232 21.06 -22.51 -5.32
CA SER A 232 20.60 -23.90 -5.11
C SER A 232 19.33 -24.14 -5.93
N GLN A 233 19.44 -24.93 -7.00
CA GLN A 233 18.32 -25.34 -7.86
C GLN A 233 17.26 -26.20 -7.13
N ASP A 234 17.43 -26.44 -5.83
CA ASP A 234 16.59 -27.35 -5.04
C ASP A 234 15.26 -26.73 -4.58
N ASP A 235 15.09 -25.40 -4.65
CA ASP A 235 13.85 -24.72 -4.23
C ASP A 235 12.80 -24.61 -5.34
N ILE A 236 13.19 -24.88 -6.59
CA ILE A 236 12.35 -24.74 -7.79
C ILE A 236 12.55 -25.97 -8.67
N PHE A 237 11.48 -26.52 -9.22
CA PHE A 237 11.59 -27.46 -10.34
C PHE A 237 11.19 -26.78 -11.64
N GLN A 238 11.79 -27.24 -12.74
CA GLN A 238 11.46 -26.77 -14.08
C GLN A 238 10.81 -27.89 -14.86
N SER A 239 9.86 -27.54 -15.72
CA SER A 239 9.23 -28.48 -16.65
C SER A 239 9.10 -27.85 -18.03
N THR A 240 9.27 -28.69 -19.05
CA THR A 240 9.10 -28.33 -20.46
C THR A 240 7.88 -29.06 -20.99
N HIS A 241 7.06 -28.37 -21.76
CA HIS A 241 5.77 -28.87 -22.24
C HIS A 241 5.63 -28.67 -23.74
N ILE A 242 4.84 -29.52 -24.41
CA ILE A 242 4.32 -29.20 -25.74
C ILE A 242 3.16 -28.18 -25.61
N LEU A 243 2.69 -27.64 -26.74
CA LEU A 243 1.68 -26.57 -26.79
C LEU A 243 0.31 -26.93 -26.20
N ASP A 244 0.01 -28.21 -25.94
CA ASP A 244 -1.20 -28.63 -25.23
C ASP A 244 -0.99 -28.79 -23.71
N MET A 245 0.17 -28.32 -23.21
CA MET A 245 0.63 -28.47 -21.83
C MET A 245 0.89 -29.92 -21.39
N THR A 246 1.19 -30.82 -22.31
CA THR A 246 1.70 -32.15 -21.96
C THR A 246 3.20 -32.09 -21.66
N PHE A 247 3.62 -32.71 -20.55
CA PHE A 247 5.03 -32.73 -20.13
C PHE A 247 5.92 -33.46 -21.14
N ILE A 248 6.98 -32.80 -21.58
CA ILE A 248 8.09 -33.39 -22.35
C ILE A 248 9.21 -33.83 -21.40
N ASP A 249 9.56 -32.95 -20.46
CA ASP A 249 10.63 -33.18 -19.50
C ASP A 249 10.38 -32.37 -18.22
N VAL A 250 10.97 -32.80 -17.12
CA VAL A 250 10.91 -32.15 -15.81
C VAL A 250 12.19 -32.44 -15.01
N THR A 251 12.67 -31.49 -14.22
CA THR A 251 13.84 -31.68 -13.35
C THR A 251 13.57 -32.73 -12.27
N GLU A 252 14.60 -33.47 -11.85
CA GLU A 252 14.46 -34.52 -10.80
C GLU A 252 13.88 -33.97 -9.49
N SER A 253 14.11 -32.68 -9.23
CA SER A 253 13.62 -31.98 -8.04
C SER A 253 12.11 -32.04 -7.86
N VAL A 254 11.33 -32.29 -8.93
CA VAL A 254 9.87 -32.45 -8.85
C VAL A 254 9.44 -33.54 -7.88
N THR A 255 10.27 -34.56 -7.67
CA THR A 255 10.01 -35.62 -6.68
C THR A 255 9.93 -35.05 -5.27
N TYR A 256 10.81 -34.11 -4.91
CA TYR A 256 10.81 -33.48 -3.58
C TYR A 256 9.65 -32.49 -3.42
N HIS A 257 9.23 -31.82 -4.50
CA HIS A 257 8.16 -30.82 -4.45
C HIS A 257 6.75 -31.42 -4.53
N LEU A 258 6.51 -32.34 -5.47
CA LEU A 258 5.18 -32.87 -5.77
C LEU A 258 5.01 -34.37 -5.45
N GLY A 259 6.10 -35.10 -5.21
CA GLY A 259 6.07 -36.56 -4.93
C GLY A 259 5.99 -37.44 -6.18
N TYR A 260 5.92 -36.85 -7.38
CA TYR A 260 5.96 -37.60 -8.65
C TYR A 260 7.39 -37.74 -9.15
N ARG A 261 7.69 -38.88 -9.78
CA ARG A 261 8.93 -39.06 -10.53
C ARG A 261 8.80 -38.48 -11.93
N ARG A 262 9.93 -38.14 -12.56
CA ARG A 262 9.95 -37.63 -13.94
C ARG A 262 9.17 -38.54 -14.87
N GLU A 263 9.41 -39.85 -14.81
CA GLU A 263 8.85 -40.83 -15.76
C GLU A 263 7.33 -40.93 -15.67
N GLU A 264 6.74 -40.51 -14.55
CA GLU A 264 5.30 -40.54 -14.32
C GLU A 264 4.60 -39.29 -14.86
N LEU A 265 5.31 -38.17 -14.93
CA LEU A 265 4.79 -36.91 -15.43
C LEU A 265 4.94 -36.78 -16.94
N VAL A 266 6.05 -37.26 -17.51
CA VAL A 266 6.30 -37.18 -18.96
C VAL A 266 5.16 -37.88 -19.72
N GLY A 267 4.55 -37.16 -20.67
CA GLY A 267 3.40 -37.62 -21.44
C GLY A 267 2.03 -37.39 -20.79
N GLN A 268 1.96 -36.92 -19.54
CA GLN A 268 0.71 -36.49 -18.91
C GLN A 268 0.41 -35.03 -19.23
N SER A 269 -0.88 -34.67 -19.27
CA SER A 269 -1.28 -33.26 -19.37
C SER A 269 -1.09 -32.58 -18.01
N TRP A 270 -0.45 -31.42 -17.98
CA TRP A 270 -0.32 -30.59 -16.78
C TRP A 270 -1.66 -30.21 -16.15
N TYR A 271 -2.72 -30.06 -16.96
CA TYR A 271 -4.08 -29.82 -16.48
C TYR A 271 -4.61 -30.94 -15.57
N SER A 272 -4.09 -32.17 -15.69
CA SER A 272 -4.48 -33.29 -14.81
C SER A 272 -4.03 -33.09 -13.36
N LEU A 273 -2.99 -32.27 -13.14
CA LEU A 273 -2.48 -31.96 -11.83
C LEU A 273 -3.12 -30.71 -11.22
N LEU A 274 -3.90 -29.94 -11.97
CA LEU A 274 -4.46 -28.68 -11.48
C LEU A 274 -5.70 -28.89 -10.62
N HIS A 275 -5.82 -28.06 -9.58
CA HIS A 275 -7.09 -27.95 -8.87
C HIS A 275 -8.18 -27.41 -9.79
N PRO A 276 -9.42 -27.97 -9.78
CA PRO A 276 -10.48 -27.57 -10.71
C PRO A 276 -10.82 -26.08 -10.70
N GLU A 277 -10.82 -25.44 -9.52
CA GLU A 277 -11.08 -24.00 -9.38
C GLU A 277 -10.00 -23.11 -10.03
N ASP A 278 -8.81 -23.65 -10.31
CA ASP A 278 -7.70 -22.89 -10.90
C ASP A 278 -7.59 -23.12 -12.42
N ALA A 279 -8.40 -24.03 -12.98
CA ALA A 279 -8.33 -24.43 -14.39
C ALA A 279 -8.65 -23.28 -15.36
N ASP A 280 -9.64 -22.45 -15.04
CA ASP A 280 -10.03 -21.32 -15.89
C ASP A 280 -8.94 -20.25 -15.95
N LEU A 281 -8.31 -19.95 -14.81
CA LEU A 281 -7.18 -19.03 -14.70
C LEU A 281 -5.98 -19.57 -15.50
N ALA A 282 -5.65 -20.85 -15.31
CA ALA A 282 -4.59 -21.52 -16.04
C ALA A 282 -4.84 -21.50 -17.55
N ALA A 283 -6.06 -21.81 -18.00
CA ALA A 283 -6.43 -21.79 -19.41
C ALA A 283 -6.39 -20.38 -20.02
N ALA A 284 -6.75 -19.34 -19.27
CA ALA A 284 -6.61 -17.95 -19.71
C ALA A 284 -5.14 -17.57 -19.91
N GLN A 285 -4.27 -17.94 -18.98
CA GLN A 285 -2.83 -17.68 -19.10
C GLN A 285 -2.18 -18.49 -20.22
N HIS A 286 -2.52 -19.78 -20.34
CA HIS A 286 -2.06 -20.63 -21.41
C HIS A 286 -2.39 -20.03 -22.79
N ARG A 287 -3.63 -19.55 -22.98
CA ARG A 287 -4.03 -18.85 -24.21
C ARG A 287 -3.24 -17.56 -24.43
N ALA A 288 -2.98 -16.78 -23.38
CA ALA A 288 -2.20 -15.55 -23.49
C ALA A 288 -0.75 -15.81 -23.94
N VAL A 289 -0.12 -16.86 -23.42
CA VAL A 289 1.22 -17.30 -23.85
C VAL A 289 1.21 -17.79 -25.30
N ALA A 290 0.20 -18.59 -25.68
CA ALA A 290 0.08 -19.13 -27.03
C ALA A 290 -0.18 -18.04 -28.10
N LEU A 291 -0.87 -16.96 -27.74
CA LEU A 291 -1.21 -15.85 -28.64
C LEU A 291 -0.08 -14.81 -28.81
N GLY A 292 1.03 -14.93 -28.08
CA GLY A 292 2.25 -14.14 -28.31
C GLY A 292 2.04 -12.63 -28.25
N ALA A 293 1.72 -12.08 -27.07
CA ALA A 293 1.62 -10.64 -26.89
C ALA A 293 3.02 -9.98 -26.80
N GLY A 294 3.72 -9.83 -27.94
CA GLY A 294 4.89 -8.94 -28.10
C GLY A 294 6.23 -9.61 -28.43
N PRO A 295 7.27 -8.82 -28.78
CA PRO A 295 8.60 -9.34 -29.11
C PRO A 295 9.35 -9.71 -27.84
N GLY A 296 9.24 -10.97 -27.43
CA GLY A 296 9.94 -11.57 -26.29
C GLY A 296 9.26 -12.86 -25.82
N PRO A 297 9.92 -13.68 -24.98
CA PRO A 297 9.24 -14.82 -24.35
C PRO A 297 8.07 -14.29 -23.51
N ALA A 298 6.84 -14.69 -23.85
CA ALA A 298 5.64 -14.32 -23.10
C ALA A 298 5.69 -14.96 -21.71
N ALA A 299 6.19 -14.23 -20.72
CA ALA A 299 6.28 -14.67 -19.34
C ALA A 299 4.97 -14.32 -18.60
N GLY A 300 4.17 -15.34 -18.30
CA GLY A 300 3.04 -15.24 -17.38
C GLY A 300 3.43 -15.75 -15.99
N THR A 301 2.91 -15.13 -14.93
CA THR A 301 3.05 -15.66 -13.56
C THR A 301 1.66 -15.84 -12.94
N ALA A 302 1.41 -17.01 -12.36
CA ALA A 302 0.24 -17.27 -11.53
C ALA A 302 0.62 -18.12 -10.32
N VAL A 303 -0.24 -18.06 -9.31
CA VAL A 303 -0.31 -19.07 -8.26
C VAL A 303 -1.47 -19.98 -8.61
N LEU A 304 -1.16 -21.28 -8.68
CA LEU A 304 -2.10 -22.35 -8.99
C LEU A 304 -1.88 -23.46 -7.97
N ARG A 305 -2.94 -24.12 -7.55
CA ARG A 305 -2.88 -25.32 -6.71
C ARG A 305 -2.62 -26.52 -7.59
N VAL A 306 -1.56 -27.25 -7.27
CA VAL A 306 -1.14 -28.46 -7.97
C VAL A 306 -1.31 -29.66 -7.02
N LEU A 307 -1.87 -30.74 -7.54
CA LEU A 307 -2.05 -32.00 -6.84
C LEU A 307 -0.68 -32.58 -6.48
N ARG A 308 -0.51 -32.95 -5.21
CA ARG A 308 0.63 -33.76 -4.76
C ARG A 308 0.24 -35.22 -4.76
N ARG A 309 1.18 -36.09 -5.10
CA ARG A 309 0.97 -37.54 -5.09
C ARG A 309 0.51 -38.04 -3.72
N ASP A 310 1.08 -37.48 -2.66
CA ASP A 310 0.92 -37.94 -1.27
C ASP A 310 -0.46 -37.60 -0.64
N ARG A 311 -1.37 -36.96 -1.40
CA ARG A 311 -2.69 -36.52 -0.93
C ARG A 311 -3.86 -36.97 -1.82
N ALA A 312 -3.65 -37.96 -2.68
CA ALA A 312 -4.74 -38.63 -3.40
C ALA A 312 -5.51 -39.61 -2.51
#